data_AF-A0A6N9P6L7-F1
#
_entry.id   AF-A0A6N9P6L7-F1
#
_cell.length_a   1.000
_cell.length_b   1.000
_cell.length_c   1.000
_cell.angle_alpha   90.00
_cell.angle_beta   90.00
_cell.angle_gamma   90.00
#
_symmetry.space_group_name_H-M   'P 1'
#
loop_
_entity.id
_entity.type
_entity.pdbx_description
1 polymer ?
#
loop_
_entity_poly.entity_id
_entity_poly.type
_entity_poly.pdbx_seq_one_letter_code
_entity_poly.pdbx_strand_id
1 'polypeptide(L)'
;MYACDYLEKGVLNALRGTAFPAPSKCYLALYISDPGESGTNGTETLYDGYRRMEIDFSAPADTNGGVGIQNLLDLTFPAAATAAGTITHIGVLDSLAGGNMLARGELIEPLVIGKDETPVVLAGDVLFYLTGDLSRAWKAKVLNLFRGQSLAGITPFHSLWNGSPESGGAELSGDNYARVAVSFSAPVEQPSGQLLARNTVAASYPRPSTAWGTWTHSAICSADSSGEPVWIKARAEPMALKKGYMPMIAEGAVEVGLN
;
A
#
# COMPACT_ATOMS: atom_id res chain seq x y z
N MET A 1 -9.36 -7.12 -1.29
CA MET A 1 -8.16 -7.88 -0.86
C MET A 1 -7.38 -7.08 0.16
N TYR A 2 -6.52 -7.75 0.94
CA TYR A 2 -5.60 -7.17 1.93
C TYR A 2 -4.15 -7.39 1.47
N ALA A 3 -3.28 -6.40 1.69
CA ALA A 3 -1.85 -6.52 1.43
C ALA A 3 -1.22 -7.52 2.40
N CYS A 4 -0.31 -8.36 1.91
CA CYS A 4 0.48 -9.24 2.76
C CYS A 4 1.79 -8.58 3.20
N ASP A 5 2.41 -9.15 4.24
CA ASP A 5 3.67 -8.72 4.84
C ASP A 5 4.75 -8.34 3.83
N TYR A 6 4.88 -9.12 2.76
CA TYR A 6 5.92 -8.91 1.75
C TYR A 6 5.70 -7.59 0.98
N LEU A 7 4.47 -7.32 0.55
CA LEU A 7 4.10 -6.07 -0.12
C LEU A 7 4.27 -4.88 0.84
N GLU A 8 3.76 -5.01 2.07
CA GLU A 8 3.85 -3.94 3.07
C GLU A 8 5.31 -3.61 3.40
N LYS A 9 6.15 -4.62 3.67
CA LYS A 9 7.59 -4.43 3.93
C LYS A 9 8.28 -3.76 2.74
N GLY A 10 8.01 -4.19 1.51
CA GLY A 10 8.59 -3.61 0.30
C GLY A 10 8.27 -2.12 0.17
N VAL A 11 7.00 -1.76 0.30
CA VAL A 11 6.54 -0.36 0.17
C VAL A 11 7.05 0.53 1.30
N LEU A 12 7.04 0.04 2.54
CA LEU A 12 7.56 0.79 3.68
C LEU A 12 9.08 0.95 3.62
N ASN A 13 9.81 -0.01 3.05
CA ASN A 13 11.24 0.14 2.80
C ASN A 13 11.57 1.12 1.65
N ALA A 14 10.64 1.37 0.73
CA ALA A 14 10.78 2.45 -0.25
C ALA A 14 10.82 3.84 0.39
N LEU A 15 10.10 4.05 1.50
CA LEU A 15 10.21 5.27 2.33
C LEU A 15 11.60 5.42 2.96
N ARG A 16 12.38 4.33 3.00
CA ARG A 16 13.73 4.26 3.58
C ARG A 16 14.81 4.21 2.49
N GLY A 17 14.48 4.68 1.28
CA GLY A 17 15.42 4.74 0.15
C GLY A 17 15.68 3.40 -0.55
N THR A 18 15.00 2.31 -0.17
CA THR A 18 15.19 0.99 -0.79
C THR A 18 14.17 0.78 -1.91
N ALA A 19 14.61 0.69 -3.16
CA ALA A 19 13.69 0.38 -4.26
C ALA A 19 13.03 -1.00 -4.06
N PHE A 20 11.74 -1.09 -4.39
CA PHE A 20 10.99 -2.35 -4.35
C PHE A 20 10.71 -2.81 -5.79
N PRO A 21 11.40 -3.86 -6.28
CA PRO A 21 11.22 -4.33 -7.64
C PRO A 21 9.83 -4.93 -7.82
N ALA A 22 9.19 -4.61 -8.94
CA ALA A 22 7.94 -5.24 -9.31
C ALA A 22 8.17 -6.68 -9.79
N PRO A 23 7.22 -7.61 -9.52
CA PRO A 23 7.21 -8.91 -10.16
C PRO A 23 7.08 -8.77 -11.69
N SER A 24 7.69 -9.69 -12.44
CA SER A 24 7.53 -9.74 -13.90
C SER A 24 6.11 -10.17 -14.32
N LYS A 25 5.48 -11.00 -13.49
CA LYS A 25 4.11 -11.50 -13.65
C LYS A 25 3.48 -11.71 -12.27
N CYS A 26 2.18 -11.49 -12.17
CA CYS A 26 1.39 -11.87 -10.99
C CYS A 26 0.59 -13.13 -11.30
N TYR A 27 0.33 -13.94 -10.28
CA TYR A 27 -0.44 -15.18 -10.41
C TYR A 27 -1.50 -15.29 -9.33
N LEU A 28 -2.73 -15.61 -9.72
CA LEU A 28 -3.84 -15.92 -8.83
C LEU A 28 -3.81 -17.40 -8.44
N ALA A 29 -3.89 -17.66 -7.14
CA ALA A 29 -3.93 -18.98 -6.53
C ALA A 29 -5.20 -19.17 -5.68
N LEU A 30 -5.67 -20.42 -5.58
CA LEU A 30 -6.86 -20.80 -4.81
C LEU A 30 -6.45 -21.49 -3.50
N TYR A 31 -7.05 -21.10 -2.38
CA TYR A 31 -6.70 -21.60 -1.05
C TYR A 31 -7.91 -22.19 -0.31
N ILE A 32 -7.68 -23.34 0.33
CA ILE A 32 -8.70 -24.06 1.14
C ILE A 32 -8.77 -23.47 2.56
N SER A 33 -7.69 -22.82 3.04
CA SER A 33 -7.62 -22.13 4.33
C SER A 33 -6.91 -20.78 4.21
N ASP A 34 -7.10 -19.89 5.20
CA ASP A 34 -6.53 -18.54 5.19
C ASP A 34 -4.98 -18.56 5.12
N PRO A 35 -4.37 -17.96 4.09
CA PRO A 35 -2.91 -17.76 4.02
C PRO A 35 -2.30 -16.94 5.17
N GLY A 36 -3.10 -16.09 5.83
CA GLY A 36 -2.65 -15.11 6.82
C GLY A 36 -1.78 -14.00 6.22
N GLU A 37 -1.37 -13.04 7.05
CA GLU A 37 -0.60 -11.86 6.61
C GLU A 37 0.77 -12.22 6.02
N SER A 38 1.41 -13.29 6.52
CA SER A 38 2.66 -13.80 5.95
C SER A 38 2.48 -14.42 4.56
N GLY A 39 1.26 -14.81 4.20
CA GLY A 39 0.94 -15.56 2.99
C GLY A 39 1.38 -17.03 3.03
N THR A 40 1.80 -17.55 4.18
CA THR A 40 2.39 -18.91 4.32
C THR A 40 1.59 -19.88 5.20
N ASN A 41 0.58 -19.41 5.93
CA ASN A 41 -0.13 -20.23 6.93
C ASN A 41 -1.24 -21.11 6.32
N GLY A 42 -1.69 -20.77 5.11
CA GLY A 42 -2.80 -21.41 4.42
C GLY A 42 -2.36 -22.57 3.53
N THR A 43 -3.33 -23.41 3.17
CA THR A 43 -3.13 -24.52 2.22
C THR A 43 -3.62 -24.12 0.84
N GLU A 44 -2.67 -23.95 -0.09
CA GLU A 44 -2.99 -23.80 -1.50
C GLU A 44 -3.60 -25.10 -2.03
N THR A 45 -4.60 -24.96 -2.90
CA THR A 45 -5.31 -26.08 -3.51
C THR A 45 -4.37 -26.93 -4.36
N LEU A 46 -4.54 -28.24 -4.31
CA LEU A 46 -3.78 -29.18 -5.12
C LEU A 46 -4.72 -30.25 -5.67
N TYR A 47 -4.76 -30.36 -7.00
CA TYR A 47 -5.37 -31.46 -7.74
C TYR A 47 -4.61 -31.67 -9.04
N ASP A 48 -4.81 -32.82 -9.70
CA ASP A 48 -4.11 -33.12 -10.95
C ASP A 48 -4.42 -32.06 -12.02
N GLY A 49 -3.37 -31.45 -12.57
CA GLY A 49 -3.48 -30.34 -13.53
C GLY A 49 -3.66 -28.94 -12.91
N TYR A 50 -3.82 -28.80 -11.59
CA TYR A 50 -3.87 -27.47 -10.95
C TYR A 50 -2.60 -26.67 -11.24
N ARG A 51 -2.79 -25.39 -11.57
CA ARG A 51 -1.74 -24.38 -11.65
C ARG A 51 -2.33 -23.02 -11.32
N ARG A 52 -1.50 -22.13 -10.77
CA ARG A 52 -1.86 -20.73 -10.62
C ARG A 52 -2.11 -20.10 -11.99
N MET A 53 -3.06 -19.18 -12.06
CA MET A 53 -3.39 -18.48 -13.31
C MET A 53 -2.68 -17.13 -13.33
N GLU A 54 -1.99 -16.81 -14.42
CA GLU A 54 -1.45 -15.45 -14.62
C GLU A 54 -2.60 -14.44 -14.61
N ILE A 55 -2.43 -13.35 -13.87
CA ILE A 55 -3.46 -12.34 -13.65
C ILE A 55 -2.94 -10.98 -14.10
N ASP A 56 -3.67 -10.37 -15.04
CA ASP A 56 -3.46 -9.00 -15.49
C ASP A 56 -4.46 -8.06 -14.82
N PHE A 57 -3.95 -6.96 -14.28
CA PHE A 57 -4.73 -5.96 -13.57
C PHE A 57 -5.02 -4.73 -14.42
N SER A 58 -6.13 -4.05 -14.15
CA SER A 58 -6.46 -2.73 -14.69
C SER A 58 -5.45 -1.66 -14.27
N ALA A 59 -5.43 -0.52 -14.95
CA ALA A 59 -4.69 0.64 -14.45
C ALA A 59 -5.29 1.11 -13.11
N PRO A 60 -4.49 1.67 -12.19
CA PRO A 60 -5.00 2.24 -10.94
C PRO A 60 -6.06 3.31 -11.21
N ALA A 61 -7.21 3.18 -10.57
CA ALA A 61 -8.32 4.13 -10.69
C ALA A 61 -9.00 4.36 -9.34
N ASP A 62 -9.74 5.46 -9.21
CA ASP A 62 -10.50 5.75 -8.00
C ASP A 62 -11.52 4.65 -7.72
N THR A 63 -11.48 4.10 -6.51
CA THR A 63 -12.42 3.04 -6.08
C THR A 63 -12.63 3.12 -4.58
N ASN A 64 -13.87 2.97 -4.10
CA ASN A 64 -14.22 2.93 -2.67
C ASN A 64 -13.56 4.03 -1.80
N GLY A 65 -13.44 5.25 -2.32
CA GLY A 65 -12.78 6.37 -1.62
C GLY A 65 -11.24 6.32 -1.59
N GLY A 66 -10.63 5.29 -2.16
CA GLY A 66 -9.20 5.12 -2.35
C GLY A 66 -8.80 5.02 -3.84
N VAL A 67 -7.77 4.23 -4.11
CA VAL A 67 -7.31 3.87 -5.46
C VAL A 67 -7.22 2.34 -5.53
N GLY A 68 -7.67 1.72 -6.62
CA GLY A 68 -7.65 0.27 -6.76
C GLY A 68 -7.38 -0.23 -8.17
N ILE A 69 -7.16 -1.55 -8.25
CA ILE A 69 -6.98 -2.34 -9.46
C ILE A 69 -7.83 -3.59 -9.39
N GLN A 70 -8.23 -4.11 -10.55
CA GLN A 70 -8.99 -5.35 -10.65
C GLN A 70 -8.54 -6.21 -11.83
N ASN A 71 -8.79 -7.51 -11.79
CA ASN A 71 -8.48 -8.40 -12.93
C ASN A 71 -9.29 -8.00 -14.17
N LEU A 72 -8.64 -8.03 -15.34
CA LEU A 72 -9.23 -7.58 -16.60
C LEU A 72 -10.06 -8.64 -17.31
N LEU A 73 -9.73 -9.91 -17.10
CA LEU A 73 -10.29 -11.04 -17.82
C LEU A 73 -10.73 -12.12 -16.84
N ASP A 74 -11.61 -13.00 -17.32
CA ASP A 74 -11.96 -14.24 -16.63
C ASP A 74 -10.72 -15.15 -16.54
N LEU A 75 -10.51 -15.72 -15.37
CA LEU A 75 -9.42 -16.64 -15.09
C LEU A 75 -9.98 -18.05 -14.89
N THR A 76 -9.78 -18.89 -15.90
CA THR A 76 -10.24 -20.28 -15.92
C THR A 76 -9.13 -21.21 -15.46
N PHE A 77 -9.28 -21.80 -14.28
CA PHE A 77 -8.36 -22.82 -13.77
C PHE A 77 -8.59 -24.15 -14.50
N PRO A 78 -7.60 -25.04 -14.61
CA PRO A 78 -7.81 -26.37 -15.17
C PRO A 78 -8.87 -27.16 -14.40
N ALA A 79 -9.66 -27.98 -15.12
CA ALA A 79 -10.69 -28.80 -14.51
C ALA A 79 -10.12 -29.82 -13.51
N ALA A 80 -10.79 -29.99 -12.38
CA ALA A 80 -10.34 -30.92 -11.34
C ALA A 80 -10.78 -32.36 -11.65
N ALA A 81 -9.84 -33.27 -11.93
CA ALA A 81 -10.16 -34.68 -12.23
C ALA A 81 -10.83 -35.44 -11.07
N THR A 82 -10.71 -34.91 -9.85
CA THR A 82 -11.37 -35.35 -8.63
C THR A 82 -11.80 -34.12 -7.83
N ALA A 83 -12.81 -34.25 -6.96
CA ALA A 83 -13.23 -33.15 -6.09
C ALA A 83 -12.04 -32.58 -5.30
N ALA A 84 -11.83 -31.26 -5.37
CA ALA A 84 -10.68 -30.56 -4.80
C ALA A 84 -11.00 -29.85 -3.47
N GLY A 85 -12.26 -29.91 -3.02
CA GLY A 85 -12.69 -29.35 -1.75
C GLY A 85 -13.31 -27.98 -1.89
N THR A 86 -13.27 -27.20 -0.81
CA THR A 86 -13.91 -25.88 -0.71
C THR A 86 -12.85 -24.80 -0.61
N ILE A 87 -12.81 -23.93 -1.59
CA ILE A 87 -11.95 -22.76 -1.62
C ILE A 87 -12.59 -21.67 -0.77
N THR A 88 -11.83 -21.13 0.16
CA THR A 88 -12.27 -20.06 1.05
C THR A 88 -11.51 -18.77 0.80
N HIS A 89 -10.31 -18.86 0.20
CA HIS A 89 -9.43 -17.72 0.00
C HIS A 89 -8.78 -17.74 -1.37
N ILE A 90 -8.35 -16.57 -1.82
CA ILE A 90 -7.49 -16.36 -2.99
C ILE A 90 -6.22 -15.61 -2.58
N GLY A 91 -5.14 -15.86 -3.30
CA GLY A 91 -3.87 -15.17 -3.13
C GLY A 91 -3.29 -14.71 -4.46
N VAL A 92 -2.66 -13.54 -4.48
CA VAL A 92 -1.89 -13.05 -5.63
C VAL A 92 -0.41 -13.15 -5.29
N LEU A 93 0.34 -13.92 -6.07
CA LEU A 93 1.76 -14.20 -5.84
C LEU A 93 2.64 -13.71 -7.00
N ASP A 94 3.91 -13.48 -6.71
CA ASP A 94 4.94 -13.03 -7.67
C ASP A 94 5.52 -14.14 -8.57
N SER A 95 5.10 -15.40 -8.36
CA SER A 95 5.64 -16.57 -9.06
C SER A 95 4.56 -17.61 -9.36
N LEU A 96 4.77 -18.38 -10.43
CA LEU A 96 3.91 -19.51 -10.82
C LEU A 96 3.94 -20.65 -9.79
N ALA A 97 5.07 -20.80 -9.07
CA ALA A 97 5.25 -21.77 -7.99
C ALA A 97 6.17 -21.19 -6.91
N GLY A 98 5.86 -21.43 -5.63
CA GLY A 98 6.55 -20.78 -4.52
C GLY A 98 6.33 -19.26 -4.54
N GLY A 99 7.40 -18.49 -4.32
CA GLY A 99 7.34 -17.02 -4.38
C GLY A 99 6.75 -16.37 -3.13
N ASN A 100 6.50 -15.07 -3.23
CA ASN A 100 5.93 -14.26 -2.17
C ASN A 100 4.48 -13.88 -2.52
N MET A 101 3.60 -13.94 -1.51
CA MET A 101 2.24 -13.43 -1.64
C MET A 101 2.24 -11.91 -1.48
N LEU A 102 1.64 -11.22 -2.44
CA LEU A 102 1.49 -9.76 -2.47
C LEU A 102 0.21 -9.32 -1.77
N ALA A 103 -0.88 -10.04 -2.02
CA ALA A 103 -2.18 -9.75 -1.43
C ALA A 103 -3.03 -11.03 -1.31
N ARG A 104 -3.94 -11.04 -0.35
CA ARG A 104 -4.90 -12.14 -0.10
C ARG A 104 -6.34 -11.62 -0.02
N GLY A 105 -7.30 -12.50 -0.22
CA GLY A 105 -8.71 -12.19 -0.03
C GLY A 105 -9.50 -13.41 0.37
N GLU A 106 -10.38 -13.26 1.35
CA GLU A 106 -11.43 -14.23 1.63
C GLU A 106 -12.52 -14.12 0.55
N LEU A 107 -13.05 -15.25 0.10
CA LEU A 107 -14.19 -15.29 -0.80
C LEU A 107 -15.47 -15.00 -0.02
N ILE A 108 -16.31 -14.12 -0.56
CA ILE A 108 -17.63 -13.83 0.04
C ILE A 108 -18.50 -15.11 0.06
N GLU A 109 -18.45 -15.86 -1.03
CA GLU A 109 -19.07 -17.18 -1.14
C GLU A 109 -17.98 -18.22 -1.41
N PRO A 110 -17.78 -19.20 -0.50
CA PRO A 110 -16.79 -20.26 -0.71
C PRO A 110 -17.09 -21.05 -1.99
N LEU A 111 -16.05 -21.32 -2.78
CA LEU A 111 -16.16 -22.04 -4.04
C LEU A 111 -15.90 -23.53 -3.81
N VAL A 112 -16.94 -24.37 -3.94
CA VAL A 112 -16.78 -25.82 -3.92
C VAL A 112 -16.35 -26.29 -5.30
N ILE A 113 -15.24 -27.02 -5.38
CA ILE A 113 -14.73 -27.61 -6.62
C ILE A 113 -14.99 -29.11 -6.61
N GLY A 114 -16.02 -29.51 -7.35
CA GLY A 114 -16.39 -30.89 -7.61
C GLY A 114 -15.50 -31.55 -8.67
N LYS A 115 -15.80 -32.82 -8.94
CA LYS A 115 -15.13 -33.57 -10.01
C LYS A 115 -15.58 -33.04 -11.38
N ASP A 116 -14.62 -32.92 -12.30
CA ASP A 116 -14.76 -32.43 -13.67
C ASP A 116 -15.24 -30.97 -13.75
N GLU A 117 -15.22 -30.23 -12.63
CA GLU A 117 -15.56 -28.82 -12.58
C GLU A 117 -14.34 -27.94 -12.85
N THR A 118 -14.60 -26.80 -13.50
CA THR A 118 -13.59 -25.82 -13.90
C THR A 118 -13.82 -24.55 -13.09
N PRO A 119 -12.98 -24.25 -12.09
CA PRO A 119 -13.08 -23.01 -11.33
C PRO A 119 -12.85 -21.80 -12.24
N VAL A 120 -13.75 -20.82 -12.18
CA VAL A 120 -13.60 -19.55 -12.92
C VAL A 120 -13.74 -18.40 -11.95
N VAL A 121 -12.81 -17.46 -12.03
CA VAL A 121 -12.90 -16.15 -11.37
C VAL A 121 -13.20 -15.12 -12.46
N LEU A 122 -14.30 -14.38 -12.36
CA LEU A 122 -14.74 -13.50 -13.44
C LEU A 122 -13.95 -12.19 -13.44
N ALA A 123 -13.91 -11.53 -14.58
CA ALA A 123 -13.36 -10.18 -14.71
C ALA A 123 -13.97 -9.23 -13.67
N GLY A 124 -13.12 -8.56 -12.89
CA GLY A 124 -13.53 -7.62 -11.85
C GLY A 124 -13.67 -8.20 -10.44
N ASP A 125 -13.72 -9.53 -10.27
CA ASP A 125 -13.90 -10.16 -8.96
C ASP A 125 -12.68 -10.00 -8.04
N VAL A 126 -11.48 -9.95 -8.62
CA VAL A 126 -10.23 -9.76 -7.88
C VAL A 126 -9.93 -8.28 -7.72
N LEU A 127 -10.59 -7.64 -6.74
CA LEU A 127 -10.40 -6.23 -6.43
C LEU A 127 -9.39 -6.02 -5.27
N PHE A 128 -8.30 -5.31 -5.57
CA PHE A 128 -7.37 -4.80 -4.56
C PHE A 128 -7.34 -3.28 -4.59
N TYR A 129 -7.55 -2.64 -3.44
CA TYR A 129 -7.55 -1.19 -3.34
C TYR A 129 -6.89 -0.73 -2.05
N LEU A 130 -6.29 0.44 -2.11
CA LEU A 130 -5.59 1.07 -1.00
C LEU A 130 -6.35 2.30 -0.52
N THR A 131 -6.48 2.43 0.79
CA THR A 131 -7.11 3.55 1.50
C THR A 131 -6.13 4.19 2.49
N GLY A 132 -6.64 4.94 3.46
CA GLY A 132 -5.82 5.61 4.47
C GLY A 132 -5.01 6.80 3.93
N ASP A 133 -3.98 7.16 4.68
CA ASP A 133 -3.28 8.44 4.58
C ASP A 133 -2.20 8.50 3.47
N LEU A 134 -1.96 7.42 2.73
CA LEU A 134 -1.09 7.50 1.54
C LEU A 134 -1.73 8.39 0.46
N SER A 135 -0.92 9.19 -0.24
CA SER A 135 -1.42 9.97 -1.37
C SER A 135 -1.92 9.05 -2.48
N ARG A 136 -2.92 9.50 -3.25
CA ARG A 136 -3.41 8.83 -4.47
C ARG A 136 -2.29 8.54 -5.45
N ALA A 137 -1.36 9.48 -5.63
CA ALA A 137 -0.21 9.30 -6.51
C ALA A 137 0.68 8.15 -6.02
N TRP A 138 0.95 8.06 -4.71
CA TRP A 138 1.73 6.97 -4.15
C TRP A 138 0.99 5.64 -4.18
N LYS A 139 -0.30 5.61 -3.83
CA LYS A 139 -1.17 4.42 -3.97
C LYS A 139 -1.13 3.88 -5.39
N ALA A 140 -1.24 4.74 -6.40
CA ALA A 140 -1.12 4.34 -7.79
C ALA A 140 0.23 3.69 -8.12
N LYS A 141 1.35 4.24 -7.61
CA LYS A 141 2.68 3.63 -7.78
C LYS A 141 2.79 2.27 -7.11
N VAL A 142 2.24 2.11 -5.90
CA VAL A 142 2.18 0.80 -5.21
C VAL A 142 1.37 -0.20 -6.03
N LEU A 143 0.18 0.19 -6.50
CA LEU A 143 -0.67 -0.71 -7.29
C LEU A 143 -0.07 -1.06 -8.65
N ASN A 144 0.76 -0.18 -9.23
CA ASN A 144 1.50 -0.48 -10.44
C ASN A 144 2.63 -1.52 -10.26
N LEU A 145 2.98 -1.92 -9.03
CA LEU A 145 3.83 -3.10 -8.80
C LEU A 145 3.20 -4.36 -9.41
N PHE A 146 1.88 -4.51 -9.30
CA PHE A 146 1.12 -5.61 -9.91
C PHE A 146 1.10 -5.56 -11.45
N ARG A 147 1.62 -4.47 -12.03
CA ARG A 147 1.70 -4.20 -13.46
C ARG A 147 3.15 -4.07 -13.94
N GLY A 148 4.09 -4.64 -13.19
CA GLY A 148 5.51 -4.70 -13.58
C GLY A 148 6.28 -3.37 -13.43
N GLN A 149 5.73 -2.37 -12.73
CA GLN A 149 6.42 -1.10 -12.50
C GLN A 149 6.99 -1.04 -11.09
N SER A 150 8.32 -1.08 -11.00
CA SER A 150 9.04 -1.03 -9.72
C SER A 150 8.81 0.29 -8.99
N LEU A 151 8.72 0.22 -7.66
CA LEU A 151 8.59 1.37 -6.80
C LEU A 151 9.98 1.89 -6.41
N ALA A 152 10.28 3.14 -6.76
CA ALA A 152 11.54 3.77 -6.40
C ALA A 152 11.59 4.07 -4.90
N GLY A 153 12.79 3.94 -4.30
CA GLY A 153 13.05 4.45 -2.97
C GLY A 153 13.10 5.98 -2.94
N ILE A 154 12.74 6.58 -1.81
CA ILE A 154 12.72 8.03 -1.61
C ILE A 154 13.59 8.44 -0.42
N THR A 155 13.94 9.72 -0.36
CA THR A 155 14.41 10.37 0.88
C THR A 155 13.26 11.21 1.42
N PRO A 156 12.66 10.86 2.57
CA PRO A 156 11.41 11.48 3.00
C PRO A 156 11.65 12.78 3.76
N PHE A 157 10.82 13.78 3.45
CA PHE A 157 10.81 15.07 4.12
C PHE A 157 9.40 15.41 4.61
N HIS A 158 9.27 15.80 5.87
CA HIS A 158 8.02 16.32 6.40
C HIS A 158 7.79 17.76 5.93
N SER A 159 6.55 18.07 5.54
CA SER A 159 6.11 19.38 5.04
C SER A 159 4.78 19.79 5.69
N LEU A 160 4.52 21.10 5.76
CA LEU A 160 3.36 21.70 6.40
C LEU A 160 2.46 22.33 5.35
N TRP A 161 1.14 22.15 5.45
CA TRP A 161 0.18 22.59 4.45
C TRP A 161 -1.04 23.28 5.07
N ASN A 162 -1.64 24.21 4.33
CA ASN A 162 -2.87 24.92 4.70
C ASN A 162 -4.16 24.28 4.12
N GLY A 163 -4.07 23.03 3.68
CA GLY A 163 -5.15 22.20 3.18
C GLY A 163 -4.56 20.87 2.71
N SER A 164 -5.39 19.93 2.27
CA SER A 164 -4.86 18.71 1.65
C SER A 164 -4.16 19.06 0.32
N PRO A 165 -2.93 18.58 0.07
CA PRO A 165 -2.28 18.67 -1.24
C PRO A 165 -3.13 18.15 -2.40
N GLU A 166 -4.05 17.21 -2.12
CA GLU A 166 -4.93 16.59 -3.11
C GLU A 166 -6.27 17.31 -3.27
N SER A 167 -6.48 18.39 -2.54
CA SER A 167 -7.73 19.16 -2.56
C SER A 167 -7.46 20.67 -2.56
N GLY A 168 -6.44 21.08 -3.32
CA GLY A 168 -6.11 22.50 -3.54
C GLY A 168 -5.39 23.19 -2.39
N GLY A 169 -4.96 22.44 -1.36
CA GLY A 169 -4.10 22.97 -0.31
C GLY A 169 -2.73 23.38 -0.84
N ALA A 170 -2.14 24.39 -0.22
CA ALA A 170 -0.80 24.87 -0.53
C ALA A 170 0.17 24.52 0.59
N GLU A 171 1.41 24.20 0.20
CA GLU A 171 2.51 24.08 1.14
C GLU A 171 2.76 25.46 1.78
N LEU A 172 3.00 25.46 3.09
CA LEU A 172 3.31 26.69 3.80
C LEU A 172 4.62 27.28 3.29
N SER A 173 4.76 28.58 3.43
CA SER A 173 5.91 29.33 2.94
C SER A 173 6.17 30.53 3.83
N GLY A 174 7.38 31.08 3.73
CA GLY A 174 7.83 32.25 4.48
C GLY A 174 9.29 32.11 4.86
N ASP A 175 9.81 33.12 5.56
CA ASP A 175 11.23 33.18 5.86
C ASP A 175 11.65 32.01 6.73
N ASN A 176 12.76 31.37 6.35
CA ASN A 176 13.31 30.16 6.95
C ASN A 176 12.43 28.90 6.84
N TYR A 177 11.30 28.92 6.13
CA TYR A 177 10.56 27.68 5.90
C TYR A 177 11.38 26.74 5.01
N ALA A 178 11.50 25.50 5.46
CA ALA A 178 12.05 24.40 4.69
C ALA A 178 11.36 23.11 5.12
N ARG A 179 11.21 22.16 4.18
CA ARG A 179 10.84 20.79 4.53
C ARG A 179 11.92 20.20 5.44
N VAL A 180 11.52 19.37 6.39
CA VAL A 180 12.46 18.78 7.36
C VAL A 180 12.66 17.32 7.04
N ALA A 181 13.92 16.90 6.86
CA ALA A 181 14.24 15.49 6.66
C ALA A 181 13.73 14.65 7.83
N VAL A 182 13.13 13.50 7.54
CA VAL A 182 12.73 12.51 8.53
C VAL A 182 13.32 11.16 8.18
N SER A 183 13.50 10.31 9.19
CA SER A 183 13.94 8.93 8.99
C SER A 183 12.87 8.00 9.57
N PHE A 184 12.62 6.87 8.90
CA PHE A 184 11.63 5.89 9.34
C PHE A 184 12.28 4.63 9.90
N SER A 185 11.60 4.04 10.89
CA SER A 185 11.95 2.74 11.47
C SER A 185 11.86 1.66 10.40
N ALA A 186 12.49 0.51 10.66
CA ALA A 186 12.10 -0.69 9.93
C ALA A 186 10.59 -0.96 10.15
N PRO A 187 9.91 -1.61 9.19
CA PRO A 187 8.51 -2.01 9.36
C PRO A 187 8.35 -2.92 10.59
N VAL A 188 7.38 -2.61 11.44
CA VAL A 188 7.05 -3.39 12.64
C VAL A 188 5.60 -3.84 12.59
N GLU A 189 5.38 -5.14 12.71
CA GLU A 189 4.05 -5.74 12.79
C GLU A 189 3.30 -5.26 14.04
N GLN A 190 2.05 -4.86 13.85
CA GLN A 190 1.15 -4.44 14.91
C GLN A 190 0.25 -5.62 15.33
N PRO A 191 -0.40 -5.57 16.51
CA PRO A 191 -1.37 -6.59 16.91
C PRO A 191 -2.54 -6.79 15.93
N SER A 192 -2.81 -5.81 15.06
CA SER A 192 -3.79 -5.91 13.99
C SER A 192 -3.32 -6.71 12.76
N GLY A 193 -2.06 -7.14 12.72
CA GLY A 193 -1.41 -7.76 11.56
C GLY A 193 -0.77 -6.77 10.59
N GLN A 194 -1.16 -5.48 10.63
CA GLN A 194 -0.59 -4.44 9.78
C GLN A 194 0.88 -4.15 10.12
N LEU A 195 1.72 -3.94 9.11
CA LEU A 195 3.06 -3.37 9.30
C LEU A 195 3.04 -1.84 9.31
N LEU A 196 3.72 -1.24 10.30
CA LEU A 196 3.91 0.21 10.39
C LEU A 196 5.38 0.61 10.39
N ALA A 197 5.68 1.73 9.73
CA ALA A 197 6.93 2.46 9.88
C ALA A 197 6.66 3.81 10.57
N ARG A 198 7.54 4.20 11.50
CA ARG A 198 7.39 5.40 12.33
C ARG A 198 8.60 6.30 12.22
N ASN A 199 8.43 7.62 12.31
CA ASN A 199 9.61 8.50 12.33
C ASN A 199 10.45 8.23 13.59
N THR A 200 11.75 8.00 13.42
CA THR A 200 12.64 7.49 14.50
C THR A 200 13.23 8.56 15.38
N VAL A 201 13.09 9.83 14.99
CA VAL A 201 13.61 10.96 15.75
C VAL A 201 12.61 12.11 15.66
N ALA A 202 12.59 12.94 16.71
CA ALA A 202 11.88 14.19 16.68
C ALA A 202 12.51 15.12 15.62
N ALA A 203 11.68 15.79 14.85
CA ALA A 203 12.09 16.70 13.78
C ALA A 203 11.59 18.12 14.11
N SER A 204 12.49 19.09 14.10
CA SER A 204 12.17 20.50 14.39
C SER A 204 12.31 21.33 13.13
N TYR A 205 11.30 22.13 12.84
CA TYR A 205 11.39 23.12 11.77
C TYR A 205 12.31 24.28 12.17
N PRO A 206 12.92 24.98 11.20
CA PRO A 206 13.61 26.23 11.47
C PRO A 206 12.68 27.24 12.15
N ARG A 207 13.26 28.20 12.87
CA ARG A 207 12.46 29.23 13.55
C ARG A 207 11.85 30.20 12.52
N PRO A 208 10.52 30.37 12.47
CA PRO A 208 9.92 31.37 11.60
C PRO A 208 10.35 32.79 12.02
N SER A 209 10.87 33.58 11.09
CA SER A 209 11.06 35.03 11.29
C SER A 209 9.87 35.85 10.78
N THR A 210 9.05 35.28 9.91
CA THR A 210 7.74 35.77 9.48
C THR A 210 6.64 34.74 9.80
N ALA A 211 5.38 35.10 9.60
CA ALA A 211 4.28 34.13 9.72
C ALA A 211 4.29 33.20 8.50
N TRP A 212 4.10 31.91 8.72
CA TRP A 212 4.05 30.90 7.65
C TRP A 212 2.63 30.52 7.23
N GLY A 213 1.62 30.98 7.99
CA GLY A 213 0.20 30.68 7.76
C GLY A 213 -0.37 29.67 8.74
N THR A 214 -1.50 29.06 8.37
CA THR A 214 -2.20 28.07 9.21
C THR A 214 -1.87 26.66 8.74
N TRP A 215 -1.21 25.88 9.59
CA TRP A 215 -0.95 24.46 9.38
C TRP A 215 -2.20 23.65 9.70
N THR A 216 -2.77 23.00 8.69
CA THR A 216 -3.94 22.12 8.81
C THR A 216 -3.63 20.69 8.40
N HIS A 217 -2.64 20.48 7.53
CA HIS A 217 -2.23 19.16 7.06
C HIS A 217 -0.72 19.00 7.09
N SER A 218 -0.27 17.79 7.37
CA SER A 218 1.11 17.36 7.17
C SER A 218 1.22 16.50 5.93
N ALA A 219 2.37 16.55 5.27
CA ALA A 219 2.71 15.54 4.27
C ALA A 219 4.15 15.07 4.40
N ILE A 220 4.39 13.80 4.05
CA ILE A 220 5.72 13.30 3.72
C ILE A 220 5.92 13.47 2.23
N CYS A 221 6.97 14.18 1.82
CA CYS A 221 7.34 14.39 0.44
C CYS A 221 8.58 13.60 0.07
N SER A 222 8.71 13.23 -1.20
CA SER A 222 9.81 12.39 -1.71
C SER A 222 11.16 13.09 -1.90
N ALA A 223 11.21 14.42 -1.74
CA ALA A 223 12.42 15.23 -1.85
C ALA A 223 12.31 16.52 -1.02
N ASP A 224 13.46 17.16 -0.77
CA ASP A 224 13.63 18.40 -0.01
C ASP A 224 12.95 19.61 -0.67
N SER A 225 12.83 19.58 -1.99
CA SER A 225 12.12 20.54 -2.83
C SER A 225 11.49 19.84 -4.03
N SER A 226 10.33 20.31 -4.50
CA SER A 226 9.60 19.76 -5.67
C SER A 226 9.20 18.27 -5.60
N GLY A 227 9.51 17.56 -4.51
CA GLY A 227 9.08 16.18 -4.30
C GLY A 227 7.58 16.08 -4.08
N GLU A 228 6.98 15.04 -4.65
CA GLU A 228 5.55 14.76 -4.55
C GLU A 228 5.16 14.34 -3.11
N PRO A 229 3.94 14.64 -2.64
CA PRO A 229 3.39 14.05 -1.43
C PRO A 229 3.21 12.53 -1.57
N VAL A 230 3.65 11.80 -0.56
CA VAL A 230 3.59 10.34 -0.45
C VAL A 230 2.60 9.90 0.64
N TRP A 231 2.54 10.66 1.71
CA TRP A 231 1.61 10.49 2.83
C TRP A 231 1.06 11.85 3.22
N ILE A 232 -0.22 11.94 3.56
CA ILE A 232 -0.96 13.16 3.85
C ILE A 232 -1.85 12.90 5.05
N LYS A 233 -1.75 13.75 6.08
CA LYS A 233 -2.58 13.65 7.28
C LYS A 233 -3.14 15.00 7.68
N ALA A 234 -4.46 15.04 7.85
CA ALA A 234 -5.13 16.17 8.48
C ALA A 234 -4.77 16.24 9.97
N ARG A 235 -4.55 17.45 10.47
CA ARG A 235 -4.47 17.69 11.91
C ARG A 235 -5.87 17.65 12.52
N ALA A 236 -5.96 17.18 13.76
CA ALA A 236 -7.17 17.34 14.55
C ALA A 236 -7.49 18.84 14.75
N GLU A 237 -6.46 19.63 15.07
CA GLU A 237 -6.59 21.07 15.29
C GLU A 237 -5.64 21.88 14.39
N PRO A 238 -6.17 22.83 13.59
CA PRO A 238 -5.38 23.81 12.86
C PRO A 238 -4.45 24.60 13.79
N MET A 239 -3.23 24.90 13.33
CA MET A 239 -2.27 25.68 14.10
C MET A 239 -1.72 26.86 13.28
N ALA A 240 -1.93 28.08 13.77
CA ALA A 240 -1.33 29.28 13.18
C ALA A 240 0.16 29.39 13.54
N LEU A 241 1.02 29.38 12.52
CA LEU A 241 2.48 29.49 12.66
C LEU A 241 2.92 30.94 12.52
N LYS A 242 3.18 31.58 13.66
CA LYS A 242 3.62 32.97 13.78
C LYS A 242 5.14 33.04 13.97
N LYS A 243 5.70 34.24 13.86
CA LYS A 243 7.12 34.51 14.19
C LYS A 243 7.49 33.88 15.55
N GLY A 244 8.57 33.10 15.55
CA GLY A 244 9.11 32.43 16.74
C GLY A 244 8.48 31.08 17.09
N TYR A 245 7.37 30.68 16.45
CA TYR A 245 6.69 29.42 16.75
C TYR A 245 7.39 28.30 15.99
N MET A 246 8.18 27.47 16.67
CA MET A 246 8.91 26.36 16.05
C MET A 246 8.04 25.10 16.07
N PRO A 247 7.40 24.69 14.96
CA PRO A 247 6.69 23.42 14.95
C PRO A 247 7.69 22.27 15.08
N MET A 248 7.31 21.30 15.90
CA MET A 248 8.05 20.07 16.13
C MET A 248 7.16 18.88 15.81
N ILE A 249 7.76 17.87 15.20
CA ILE A 249 7.20 16.54 15.03
C ILE A 249 7.88 15.66 16.08
N ALA A 250 7.12 15.13 17.02
CA ALA A 250 7.67 14.21 18.02
C ALA A 250 8.14 12.90 17.36
N GLU A 251 9.07 12.20 17.99
CA GLU A 251 9.39 10.83 17.61
C GLU A 251 8.13 9.96 17.63
N GLY A 252 7.95 9.12 16.61
CA GLY A 252 6.80 8.24 16.47
C GLY A 252 5.47 8.90 16.09
N ALA A 253 5.42 10.23 15.92
CA ALA A 253 4.19 10.96 15.60
C ALA A 253 3.70 10.79 14.15
N VAL A 254 4.59 10.40 13.23
CA VAL A 254 4.24 10.04 11.86
C VAL A 254 4.24 8.53 11.75
N GLU A 255 3.07 7.97 11.49
CA GLU A 255 2.85 6.54 11.29
C GLU A 255 2.45 6.29 9.83
N VAL A 256 3.16 5.40 9.15
CA VAL A 256 2.87 5.02 7.77
C VAL A 256 2.68 3.51 7.70
N GLY A 257 1.56 3.10 7.11
CA GLY A 257 1.16 1.71 6.86
C GLY A 257 0.33 1.63 5.59
N LEU A 258 0.11 0.41 5.08
CA LEU A 258 -0.82 0.17 3.99
C LEU A 258 -2.18 -0.21 4.59
N ASN A 259 -3.25 0.41 4.10
CA ASN A 259 -4.63 0.08 4.45
C ASN A 259 -5.43 -0.17 3.18
#